data_AF-A0A800KLS1-F1
#
_entry.id   AF-A0A800KLS1-F1
#
_cell.length_a   1.000
_cell.length_b   1.000
_cell.length_c   1.000
_cell.angle_alpha   90.00
_cell.angle_beta   90.00
_cell.angle_gamma   90.00
#
_symmetry.space_group_name_H-M   'P 1'
#
loop_
_entity.id
_entity.type
_entity.pdbx_description
1 polymer ?
#
loop_
_entity_poly.entity_id
_entity_poly.type
_entity_poly.pdbx_seq_one_letter_code
_entity_poly.pdbx_strand_id
1 'polypeptide(L)'
;MKQIEVTCPCCDTVMVVDVLTQKVMRHAKPEQVDETGKAVLDEGRWDSAQDKVSKRGERGRDEFEEALGKEQNREEDLDDLFDAAQRKLRKRRERLEEEGPGGA
;
A
#
# COMPACT_ATOMS: atom_id res chain seq x y z
N MET A 1 -23.60 11.62 -17.89
CA MET A 1 -22.92 10.47 -17.25
C MET A 1 -23.79 9.24 -17.50
N LYS A 2 -23.24 8.15 -18.07
CA LYS A 2 -23.99 6.90 -18.31
C LYS A 2 -23.67 5.93 -17.17
N GLN A 3 -24.51 5.94 -16.14
CA GLN A 3 -24.41 5.03 -15.01
C GLN A 3 -25.42 3.90 -15.19
N ILE A 4 -25.04 2.68 -14.84
CA ILE A 4 -25.93 1.51 -14.80
C ILE A 4 -25.91 0.89 -13.41
N GLU A 5 -27.04 0.31 -13.04
CA GLU A 5 -27.19 -0.47 -11.82
C GLU A 5 -27.07 -1.95 -12.17
N VAL A 6 -26.21 -2.67 -11.45
CA VAL A 6 -25.88 -4.08 -11.70
C VAL A 6 -25.89 -4.82 -10.37
N THR A 7 -26.55 -5.97 -10.35
CA THR A 7 -26.59 -6.85 -9.18
C THR A 7 -25.55 -7.96 -9.34
N CYS A 8 -24.71 -8.23 -8.32
CA CYS A 8 -23.83 -9.40 -8.38
C CYS A 8 -24.68 -10.66 -8.32
N PRO A 9 -24.56 -11.60 -9.28
CA PRO A 9 -25.26 -12.88 -9.23
C PRO A 9 -24.75 -13.79 -8.10
N CYS A 10 -23.65 -13.41 -7.44
CA CYS A 10 -22.96 -14.18 -6.43
C CYS A 10 -23.42 -13.91 -4.99
N CYS A 11 -23.85 -12.68 -4.72
CA CYS A 11 -24.07 -12.18 -3.35
C CYS A 11 -25.12 -11.06 -3.29
N ASP A 12 -25.88 -10.87 -4.36
CA ASP A 12 -26.96 -9.88 -4.52
C ASP A 12 -26.57 -8.43 -4.19
N THR A 13 -25.27 -8.14 -4.19
CA THR A 13 -24.76 -6.79 -3.96
C THR A 13 -25.11 -5.90 -5.14
N VAL A 14 -25.76 -4.78 -4.86
CA VAL A 14 -26.14 -3.79 -5.87
C VAL A 14 -24.98 -2.81 -6.07
N MET A 15 -24.60 -2.61 -7.33
CA MET A 15 -23.48 -1.75 -7.73
C MET A 15 -23.93 -0.74 -8.78
N VAL A 16 -23.53 0.52 -8.61
CA VAL A 16 -23.66 1.55 -9.64
C VAL A 16 -22.32 1.70 -10.33
N VAL A 17 -22.28 1.42 -11.63
CA VAL A 17 -21.07 1.43 -12.45
C VAL A 17 -21.18 2.53 -13.51
N ASP A 18 -20.12 3.32 -13.67
CA ASP A 18 -19.97 4.20 -14.82
C ASP A 18 -19.41 3.41 -16.01
N VAL A 19 -20.23 3.29 -17.06
CA VAL A 19 -19.91 2.45 -18.23
C VAL A 19 -18.71 2.97 -19.01
N LEU A 20 -18.49 4.30 -19.01
CA LEU A 20 -17.41 4.90 -19.78
C LEU A 20 -16.04 4.66 -19.15
N THR A 21 -15.99 4.68 -17.82
CA THR A 21 -14.74 4.55 -17.06
C THR A 21 -14.55 3.15 -16.47
N GLN A 22 -15.57 2.29 -16.54
CA GLN A 22 -15.64 0.97 -15.90
C GLN A 22 -15.43 1.02 -14.38
N LYS A 23 -15.68 2.17 -13.75
CA LYS A 23 -15.48 2.37 -12.31
C LYS A 23 -16.77 2.09 -11.55
N VAL A 24 -16.63 1.40 -10.43
CA VAL A 24 -17.70 1.25 -9.44
C VAL A 24 -17.83 2.57 -8.67
N MET A 25 -18.97 3.22 -8.80
CA MET A 25 -19.29 4.49 -8.16
C MET A 25 -19.94 4.28 -6.79
N ARG A 26 -20.78 3.26 -6.66
CA ARG A 26 -21.43 2.86 -5.41
C ARG A 26 -21.55 1.35 -5.34
N HIS A 27 -21.46 0.79 -4.14
CA HIS A 27 -21.81 -0.59 -3.86
C HIS A 27 -22.56 -0.66 -2.53
N ALA A 28 -23.61 -1.46 -2.46
CA ALA A 28 -24.37 -1.71 -1.24
C ALA A 28 -24.70 -3.20 -1.15
N LYS A 29 -24.39 -3.81 0.01
CA LYS A 29 -24.82 -5.18 0.31
C LYS A 29 -26.33 -5.21 0.56
N PRO A 30 -27.01 -6.36 0.40
CA PRO A 30 -28.43 -6.51 0.70
C PRO A 30 -28.82 -6.04 2.12
N GLU A 31 -27.94 -6.26 3.10
CA GLU A 31 -28.12 -5.83 4.49
C GLU A 31 -28.03 -4.31 4.69
N GLN A 32 -27.53 -3.58 3.68
CA GLN A 32 -27.29 -2.14 3.72
C GLN A 32 -28.26 -1.37 2.83
N VAL A 33 -29.30 -2.02 2.30
CA VAL A 33 -30.37 -1.40 1.53
C VAL A 33 -31.69 -1.55 2.26
N ASP A 34 -32.52 -0.51 2.19
CA ASP A 34 -33.88 -0.53 2.72
C ASP A 34 -34.82 -1.33 1.80
N GLU A 35 -36.06 -1.49 2.22
CA GLU A 35 -37.14 -2.13 1.45
C GLU A 35 -37.42 -1.47 0.09
N THR A 36 -36.88 -0.28 -0.17
CA THR A 36 -36.96 0.43 -1.46
C THR A 36 -35.67 0.32 -2.30
N GLY A 37 -34.70 -0.49 -1.87
CA GLY A 37 -33.41 -0.68 -2.55
C GLY A 37 -32.44 0.50 -2.39
N LYS A 38 -32.77 1.49 -1.55
CA LYS A 38 -31.88 2.63 -1.29
C LYS A 38 -30.95 2.27 -0.14
N ALA A 39 -29.71 2.74 -0.23
CA ALA A 39 -28.74 2.50 0.84
C ALA A 39 -29.26 3.11 2.15
N VAL A 40 -29.40 2.28 3.19
CA VAL A 40 -29.69 2.75 4.55
C VAL A 40 -28.53 3.64 4.97
N LEU A 41 -28.85 4.92 5.23
CA LEU A 41 -27.91 5.88 5.79
C LEU A 41 -27.78 5.57 7.29
N ASP A 42 -26.93 4.61 7.61
CA ASP A 42 -26.45 4.39 8.98
C ASP A 42 -25.51 5.55 9.36
N GLU A 43 -25.79 6.24 10.47
CA GLU A 43 -24.95 7.32 11.01
C GLU A 43 -23.51 6.85 11.23
N GLY A 44 -23.31 5.59 11.66
CA GLY A 44 -21.97 5.01 11.83
C GLY A 44 -21.16 4.89 10.53
N ARG A 45 -21.84 4.88 9.37
CA ARG A 45 -21.20 4.83 8.04
C ARG A 45 -20.62 6.20 7.65
N TRP A 46 -21.25 7.29 8.08
CA TRP A 46 -20.72 8.65 7.88
C TRP A 46 -19.50 8.91 8.74
N ASP A 47 -19.55 8.54 10.02
CA ASP A 47 -18.40 8.66 10.92
C ASP A 47 -17.20 7.84 10.41
N SER A 48 -17.46 6.61 9.96
CA SER A 48 -16.43 5.76 9.36
C SER A 48 -15.85 6.33 8.06
N ALA A 49 -16.66 7.00 7.25
CA ALA A 49 -16.21 7.66 6.03
C ALA A 49 -15.38 8.91 6.35
N GLN A 50 -15.81 9.70 7.33
CA GLN A 50 -15.11 10.88 7.81
C GLN A 50 -13.75 10.52 8.41
N ASP A 51 -13.69 9.47 9.23
CA ASP A 51 -12.47 8.94 9.84
C ASP A 51 -11.46 8.44 8.78
N LYS A 52 -11.94 7.81 7.69
CA LYS A 52 -11.07 7.42 6.57
C LYS A 52 -10.49 8.63 5.82
N VAL A 53 -11.25 9.71 5.70
CA VAL A 53 -10.81 10.93 5.00
C VAL A 53 -9.84 11.72 5.88
N SER A 54 -10.10 11.87 7.17
CA SER A 54 -9.19 12.56 8.10
C SER A 54 -7.84 11.87 8.16
N LYS A 55 -7.81 10.54 8.32
CA LYS A 55 -6.58 9.73 8.35
C LYS A 55 -5.79 9.74 7.04
N ARG A 56 -6.40 10.16 5.93
CA ARG A 56 -5.71 10.24 4.63
C ARG A 56 -4.68 11.37 4.58
N GLY A 57 -4.96 12.47 5.27
CA GLY A 57 -4.03 13.60 5.39
C GLY A 57 -2.82 13.27 6.26
N GLU A 58 -3.04 12.52 7.34
CA GLU A 58 -1.99 12.03 8.24
C GLU A 58 -1.06 11.04 7.51
N ARG A 59 -1.62 10.02 6.87
CA ARG A 59 -0.81 9.05 6.09
C ARG A 59 0.05 9.69 5.02
N GLY A 60 -0.46 10.73 4.33
CA GLY A 60 0.30 11.41 3.28
C GLY A 60 1.49 12.21 3.82
N ARG A 61 1.41 12.73 5.06
CA ARG A 61 2.54 13.38 5.73
C ARG A 61 3.55 12.35 6.20
N ASP A 62 3.09 11.27 6.81
CA ASP A 62 3.95 10.19 7.30
C ASP A 62 4.77 9.56 6.15
N GLU A 63 4.13 9.27 5.01
CA GLU A 63 4.79 8.70 3.82
C GLU A 63 5.82 9.67 3.22
N PHE A 64 5.52 10.98 3.24
CA PHE A 64 6.43 12.01 2.76
C PHE A 64 7.62 12.19 3.68
N GLU A 65 7.40 12.23 5.00
CA GLU A 65 8.46 12.32 6.00
C GLU A 65 9.36 11.08 5.96
N GLU A 66 8.79 9.88 5.78
CA GLU A 66 9.57 8.64 5.60
C GLU A 66 10.43 8.69 4.33
N ALA A 67 9.85 9.12 3.20
CA ALA A 67 10.59 9.24 1.94
C ALA A 67 11.70 10.30 2.03
N LEU A 68 11.42 11.43 2.69
CA LEU A 68 12.38 12.50 2.89
C LEU A 68 13.53 12.06 3.82
N GLY A 69 13.22 11.34 4.90
CA GLY A 69 14.22 10.79 5.82
C GLY A 69 15.14 9.80 5.12
N LYS A 70 14.61 8.93 4.26
CA LYS A 70 15.42 8.01 3.44
C LYS A 70 16.35 8.75 2.49
N GLU A 71 15.90 9.83 1.85
CA GLU A 71 16.76 10.58 0.93
C GLU A 71 17.83 11.37 1.69
N GLN A 72 17.53 11.89 2.88
CA GLN A 72 18.50 12.59 3.73
C GLN A 72 19.62 11.67 4.22
N ASN A 73 19.29 10.44 4.62
CA ASN A 73 20.28 9.47 5.14
C ASN A 73 20.96 8.65 4.03
N ARG A 74 20.60 8.88 2.76
CA ARG A 74 21.04 8.07 1.63
C ARG A 74 22.55 8.05 1.44
N GLU A 75 23.21 9.17 1.69
CA GLU A 75 24.68 9.27 1.56
C GLU A 75 25.38 8.39 2.60
N GLU A 76 24.97 8.52 3.87
CA GLU A 76 25.49 7.71 4.98
C GLU A 76 25.22 6.21 4.77
N ASP A 77 24.00 5.84 4.36
CA ASP A 77 23.64 4.45 4.06
C ASP A 77 24.52 3.85 2.95
N LEU A 78 24.87 4.65 1.94
CA LEU A 78 25.72 4.21 0.82
C LEU A 78 27.18 4.04 1.25
N ASP A 79 27.69 4.94 2.09
CA ASP A 79 29.04 4.83 2.66
C ASP A 79 29.15 3.58 3.55
N ASP A 80 28.16 3.34 4.41
CA ASP A 80 28.11 2.14 5.26
C ASP A 80 28.07 0.85 4.44
N LEU A 81 27.29 0.82 3.35
CA LEU A 81 27.24 -0.31 2.42
C LEU A 81 28.58 -0.53 1.73
N PHE A 82 29.26 0.54 1.34
CA PHE A 82 30.57 0.48 0.70
C PHE A 82 31.63 -0.05 1.67
N ASP A 83 31.67 0.45 2.90
CA ASP A 83 32.57 -0.01 3.95
C ASP A 83 32.29 -1.46 4.35
N ALA A 84 31.03 -1.87 4.41
CA ALA A 84 30.66 -3.27 4.61
C ALA A 84 31.17 -4.16 3.47
N ALA A 85 31.07 -3.72 2.22
CA ALA A 85 31.60 -4.46 1.07
C ALA A 85 33.14 -4.56 1.11
N GLN A 86 33.84 -3.47 1.41
CA GLN A 86 35.30 -3.48 1.55
C GLN A 86 35.76 -4.43 2.67
N ARG A 87 35.09 -4.38 3.84
CA ARG A 87 35.37 -5.28 4.96
C ARG A 87 35.19 -6.75 4.58
N LYS A 88 34.15 -7.09 3.79
CA LYS A 88 33.93 -8.45 3.29
C LYS A 88 35.04 -8.90 2.34
N LEU A 89 35.47 -8.03 1.42
CA LEU A 89 36.56 -8.33 0.48
C LEU A 89 37.88 -8.56 1.22
N ARG A 90 38.20 -7.70 2.19
CA ARG A 90 39.40 -7.85 3.01
C ARG A 90 39.40 -9.17 3.78
N LYS A 91 38.31 -9.51 4.48
CA LYS A 91 38.18 -10.80 5.18
C LYS A 91 38.31 -12.00 4.24
N ARG A 92 37.73 -11.91 3.03
CA ARG A 92 37.85 -12.98 2.03
C ARG A 92 39.29 -13.15 1.56
N ARG A 93 40.00 -12.04 1.34
CA ARG A 93 41.41 -12.04 0.95
C ARG A 93 42.31 -12.62 2.05
N GLU A 94 42.13 -12.18 3.29
CA GLU A 94 42.87 -12.71 4.45
C GLU A 94 42.67 -14.23 4.60
N ARG A 95 41.42 -14.72 4.46
CA ARG A 95 41.14 -16.16 4.45
C ARG A 95 41.84 -16.93 3.32
N LEU A 96 41.86 -16.37 2.11
CA LEU A 96 42.55 -16.99 0.97
C LEU A 96 44.08 -16.97 1.11
N GLU A 97 44.62 -15.98 1.81
CA GLU A 97 46.06 -15.90 2.13
C GLU A 97 46.45 -16.87 3.26
N GLU A 98 45.57 -17.11 4.24
CA GLU A 98 45.74 -18.12 5.30
C GLU A 98 45.57 -19.56 4.78
N GLU A 99 44.69 -19.79 3.80
CA GLU A 99 44.44 -21.08 3.12
C GLU A 99 45.42 -21.36 1.95
N GLY A 100 46.67 -20.87 2.01
CA GLY A 100 47.67 -20.95 0.92
C GLY A 100 47.75 -22.31 0.18
N PRO A 101 48.32 -22.37 -1.04
CA PRO A 101 48.14 -23.45 -2.01
C PRO A 101 48.75 -24.80 -1.55
N GLY A 102 48.04 -25.50 -0.66
CA GLY A 102 48.53 -26.72 -0.01
C GLY A 102 47.41 -27.61 0.57
N GLY A 103 46.20 -27.52 0.01
CA GLY A 103 45.07 -28.38 0.37
C GLY A 103 44.52 -29.12 -0.85
N ALA A 104 45.28 -30.07 -1.38
CA ALA A 104 44.83 -31.12 -2.29
C ALA A 104 45.43 -32.45 -1.85
#